data_AF-A0A5C5WXV1-F1
#
_entry.id   AF-A0A5C5WXV1-F1
#
_cell.length_a   1.000
_cell.length_b   1.000
_cell.length_c   1.000
_cell.angle_alpha   90.00
_cell.angle_beta   90.00
_cell.angle_gamma   90.00
#
_symmetry.space_group_name_H-M   'P 1'
#
loop_
_entity.id
_entity.type
_entity.pdbx_description
1 polymer ?
#
loop_
_entity_poly.entity_id
_entity_poly.type
_entity_poly.pdbx_seq_one_letter_code
_entity_poly.pdbx_strand_id
1 'polypeptide(L)'
;MSPRHSIDFCPICGGGLCGLRIYGIGENSPANTPPHGLVICDECEAIWLEPDTSTVHVYPDLENPVSPVSGEPLWGETSRWATIEDIKQLGWLDAVNRDLDVGGEEKIV
;
A
#
# COMPACT_ATOMS: atom_id res chain seq x y z
N MET A 1 7.55 -10.42 -0.63
CA MET A 1 7.63 -9.97 0.78
C MET A 1 6.22 -9.58 1.19
N SER A 2 5.71 -10.14 2.29
CA SER A 2 4.40 -9.78 2.84
C SER A 2 4.38 -8.32 3.30
N PRO A 3 3.20 -7.67 3.32
CA PRO A 3 3.06 -6.31 3.81
C PRO A 3 3.34 -6.24 5.31
N ARG A 4 3.85 -5.10 5.76
CA ARG A 4 4.10 -4.83 7.19
C ARG A 4 2.84 -4.37 7.91
N HIS A 5 2.03 -3.57 7.21
CA HIS A 5 0.78 -3.02 7.69
C HIS A 5 -0.33 -3.29 6.69
N SER A 6 -1.47 -3.75 7.18
CA SER A 6 -2.61 -4.15 6.37
C SER A 6 -3.90 -3.56 6.91
N ILE A 7 -4.87 -3.34 6.03
CA ILE A 7 -6.18 -2.79 6.41
C ILE A 7 -7.23 -3.89 6.62
N ASP A 8 -7.12 -5.00 5.88
CA ASP A 8 -8.01 -6.16 6.01
C ASP A 8 -7.46 -7.38 5.25
N PHE A 9 -8.19 -8.49 5.28
CA PHE A 9 -8.10 -9.56 4.30
C PHE A 9 -8.72 -9.14 2.96
N CYS A 10 -8.22 -9.72 1.87
CA CYS A 10 -8.67 -9.41 0.54
C CYS A 10 -10.09 -9.93 0.29
N PRO A 11 -11.06 -9.07 -0.05
CA PRO A 11 -12.42 -9.53 -0.34
C PRO A 11 -12.54 -10.24 -1.70
N ILE A 12 -11.51 -10.18 -2.54
CA ILE A 12 -11.52 -10.75 -3.89
C ILE A 12 -11.04 -12.21 -3.89
N CYS A 13 -9.87 -12.48 -3.31
CA CYS A 13 -9.33 -13.84 -3.22
C CYS A 13 -9.68 -14.56 -1.90
N GLY A 14 -10.07 -13.83 -0.86
CA GLY A 14 -10.45 -14.37 0.44
C GLY A 14 -9.28 -14.85 1.32
N GLY A 15 -8.03 -14.77 0.84
CA GLY A 15 -6.84 -15.27 1.54
C GLY A 15 -5.78 -14.22 1.83
N GLY A 16 -5.45 -13.39 0.83
CA GLY A 16 -4.34 -12.44 0.89
C GLY A 16 -4.59 -11.26 1.81
N LEU A 17 -3.52 -10.63 2.27
CA LEU A 17 -3.55 -9.42 3.06
C LEU A 17 -3.57 -8.18 2.16
N CYS A 18 -4.48 -7.26 2.44
CA CYS A 18 -4.56 -5.96 1.78
C CYS A 18 -3.59 -5.00 2.46
N GLY A 19 -2.34 -5.02 1.96
CA GLY A 19 -1.21 -4.27 2.50
C GLY A 19 -1.12 -2.84 2.01
N LEU A 20 -0.59 -1.94 2.86
CA LEU A 20 -0.35 -0.55 2.50
C LEU A 20 1.01 -0.36 1.83
N ARG A 21 1.00 0.16 0.61
CA ARG A 21 2.18 0.50 -0.17
C ARG A 21 2.26 2.01 -0.38
N ILE A 22 3.45 2.57 -0.31
CA ILE A 22 3.70 3.99 -0.61
C ILE A 22 4.54 4.10 -1.90
N TYR A 23 4.28 5.12 -2.70
CA TYR A 23 5.03 5.44 -3.91
C TYR A 23 5.18 6.95 -4.09
N GLY A 24 6.07 7.35 -5.00
CA GLY A 24 6.46 8.75 -5.13
C GLY A 24 7.37 9.20 -3.99
N ILE A 25 8.25 8.31 -3.55
CA ILE A 25 9.26 8.55 -2.50
C ILE A 25 10.67 8.47 -3.06
N GLY A 26 11.64 9.08 -2.37
CA GLY A 26 13.05 9.05 -2.73
C GLY A 26 13.49 10.17 -3.68
N GLU A 27 14.80 10.27 -3.91
CA GLU A 27 15.42 11.36 -4.70
C GLU A 27 15.03 11.33 -6.19
N ASN A 28 14.62 10.16 -6.68
CA ASN A 28 14.16 9.95 -8.05
C ASN A 28 12.68 10.31 -8.26
N SER A 29 11.95 10.65 -7.20
CA SER A 29 10.55 11.09 -7.34
C SER A 29 10.50 12.53 -7.87
N PRO A 30 9.55 12.87 -8.77
CA PRO A 30 9.46 14.22 -9.31
C PRO A 30 9.30 15.25 -8.19
N ALA A 31 10.22 16.21 -8.13
CA ALA A 31 10.19 17.28 -7.14
C ALA A 31 8.81 17.97 -7.14
N ASN A 32 8.18 18.03 -5.97
CA ASN A 32 6.83 18.58 -5.70
C ASN A 32 5.65 17.62 -5.90
N THR A 33 5.86 16.32 -6.13
CA THR A 33 4.75 15.35 -6.05
C THR A 33 4.67 14.82 -4.62
N PRO A 34 3.54 15.00 -3.89
CA PRO A 34 3.39 14.36 -2.59
C PRO A 34 3.41 12.84 -2.77
N PRO A 35 3.93 12.08 -1.80
CA PRO A 35 3.84 10.63 -1.86
C PRO A 35 2.38 10.20 -1.70
N HIS A 36 2.06 9.06 -2.29
CA HIS A 36 0.71 8.53 -2.32
C HIS A 36 0.69 7.08 -1.82
N GLY A 37 -0.44 6.70 -1.23
CA GLY A 37 -0.69 5.35 -0.74
C GLY A 37 -1.50 4.52 -1.75
N LEU A 38 -1.28 3.21 -1.74
CA LEU A 38 -2.14 2.22 -2.35
C LEU A 38 -2.37 1.10 -1.35
N VAL A 39 -3.54 0.48 -1.42
CA VAL A 39 -3.77 -0.83 -0.82
C VAL A 39 -3.54 -1.87 -1.90
N ILE A 40 -2.72 -2.87 -1.63
CA ILE A 40 -2.42 -3.95 -2.59
C ILE A 40 -2.57 -5.30 -1.88
N CYS A 41 -3.34 -6.20 -2.49
CA CYS A 41 -3.39 -7.59 -2.06
C CYS A 41 -2.07 -8.31 -2.38
N ASP A 42 -1.47 -8.96 -1.39
CA ASP A 42 -0.19 -9.68 -1.56
C ASP A 42 -0.28 -11.03 -2.29
N GLU A 43 -1.50 -11.50 -2.59
CA GLU A 43 -1.74 -12.72 -3.37
C GLU A 43 -2.25 -12.45 -4.78
N CYS A 44 -3.37 -11.73 -4.92
CA CYS A 44 -4.02 -11.51 -6.22
C CYS A 44 -3.70 -10.16 -6.86
N GLU A 45 -2.90 -9.33 -6.19
CA GLU A 45 -2.43 -8.03 -6.70
C GLU A 45 -3.54 -7.01 -7.00
N ALA A 46 -4.77 -7.22 -6.50
CA ALA A 46 -5.82 -6.21 -6.56
C ALA A 46 -5.39 -4.93 -5.82
N ILE A 47 -5.68 -3.77 -6.43
CA ILE A 47 -5.24 -2.44 -5.98
C ILE A 47 -6.45 -1.56 -5.66
N TRP A 48 -6.43 -0.91 -4.49
CA TRP A 48 -7.33 0.17 -4.12
C TRP A 48 -6.56 1.47 -3.90
N LEU A 49 -7.17 2.59 -4.30
CA LEU A 49 -6.57 3.93 -4.20
C LEU A 49 -6.85 4.63 -2.86
N GLU A 50 -7.78 4.07 -2.11
CA GLU A 50 -8.22 4.53 -0.79
C GLU A 50 -7.96 3.41 0.21
N PRO A 51 -7.80 3.71 1.51
CA PRO A 51 -7.58 2.70 2.54
C PRO A 51 -8.89 1.98 2.91
N ASP A 52 -9.62 1.51 1.89
CA ASP A 52 -10.93 0.87 1.99
C ASP A 52 -11.09 -0.17 0.86
N THR A 53 -11.13 -1.45 1.24
CA THR A 53 -11.25 -2.58 0.32
C THR A 53 -12.66 -2.76 -0.27
N SER A 54 -13.65 -2.00 0.21
CA SER A 54 -15.01 -1.99 -0.34
C SER A 54 -15.16 -1.09 -1.58
N THR A 55 -14.15 -0.27 -1.86
CA THR A 55 -14.13 0.64 -3.02
C THR A 55 -13.76 -0.09 -4.31
N VAL A 56 -13.83 0.62 -5.45
CA VAL A 56 -13.46 0.06 -6.75
C VAL A 56 -11.99 -0.33 -6.74
N HIS A 57 -11.71 -1.58 -7.10
CA HIS A 57 -10.35 -2.08 -7.29
C HIS A 57 -9.98 -2.07 -8.77
N VAL A 58 -8.68 -2.03 -9.01
CA VAL A 58 -8.06 -2.26 -10.32
C VAL A 58 -6.98 -3.32 -10.20
N TYR A 59 -6.54 -3.85 -11.33
CA TYR A 59 -5.36 -4.71 -11.41
C TYR A 59 -4.23 -3.97 -12.11
N PRO A 60 -2.96 -4.21 -11.72
CA PRO A 60 -1.84 -3.67 -12.45
C PRO A 60 -1.80 -4.25 -13.87
N ASP A 61 -1.27 -3.48 -14.81
CA ASP A 61 -0.92 -4.01 -16.12
C ASP A 61 0.23 -5.04 -15.98
N LEU A 62 0.06 -6.21 -16.59
CA LEU A 62 1.00 -7.33 -16.44
C LEU A 62 2.34 -7.08 -17.14
N GLU A 63 2.36 -6.26 -18.20
CA GLU A 63 3.56 -5.94 -18.96
C GLU A 63 4.27 -4.70 -18.40
N ASN A 64 3.50 -3.72 -17.90
CA ASN A 64 4.01 -2.47 -17.37
C ASN A 64 3.22 -1.98 -16.12
N PRO A 65 3.50 -2.54 -14.93
CA PRO A 65 2.76 -2.24 -13.71
C PRO A 65 3.09 -0.82 -13.20
N VAL A 66 2.22 0.13 -13.53
CA VAL A 66 2.34 1.54 -13.14
C VAL A 66 1.19 1.98 -12.24
N SER A 67 1.45 2.97 -11.40
CA SER A 67 0.43 3.57 -10.54
C SER A 67 -0.62 4.27 -11.41
N PRO A 68 -1.92 4.01 -11.19
CA PRO A 68 -2.99 4.67 -11.93
C PRO A 68 -3.10 6.17 -11.60
N VAL A 69 -2.40 6.66 -10.57
CA VAL A 69 -2.44 8.06 -10.14
C VAL A 69 -1.28 8.86 -10.73
N SER A 70 -0.06 8.32 -10.74
CA SER A 70 1.14 9.06 -11.18
C SER A 70 1.78 8.52 -12.46
N GLY A 71 1.43 7.30 -12.89
CA GLY A 71 2.13 6.61 -13.98
C GLY A 71 3.53 6.09 -13.62
N GLU A 72 3.96 6.26 -12.37
CA GLU A 72 5.24 5.75 -11.88
C GLU A 72 5.19 4.23 -11.68
N PRO A 73 6.32 3.50 -11.79
CA PRO A 73 6.35 2.07 -11.51
C PRO A 73 5.82 1.71 -10.12
N LEU A 74 4.91 0.74 -10.02
CA LEU A 74 4.40 0.22 -8.74
C LEU A 74 5.50 -0.49 -7.94
N TRP A 75 6.47 -1.04 -8.66
CA TRP A 75 7.58 -1.80 -8.11
C TRP A 75 8.90 -1.13 -8.50
N GLY A 76 9.84 -1.02 -7.55
CA GLY A 76 11.14 -0.40 -7.82
C GLY A 76 11.61 0.47 -6.65
N GLU A 77 12.55 1.38 -6.92
CA GLU A 77 13.20 2.18 -5.88
C GLU A 77 12.32 3.30 -5.32
N THR A 78 11.34 3.78 -6.10
CA THR A 78 10.41 4.85 -5.70
C THR A 78 9.13 4.32 -5.04
N SER A 79 9.07 3.00 -4.76
CA SER A 79 7.94 2.36 -4.09
C SER A 79 8.36 1.25 -3.12
N ARG A 80 7.72 1.17 -1.97
CA ARG A 80 7.92 0.09 -0.98
C ARG A 80 6.67 -0.12 -0.13
N TRP A 81 6.65 -1.20 0.63
CA TRP A 81 5.68 -1.35 1.72
C TRP A 81 5.81 -0.19 2.71
N ALA A 82 4.66 0.39 3.09
CA ALA A 82 4.61 1.55 3.94
C ALA A 82 5.12 1.21 5.36
N THR A 83 5.84 2.16 5.97
CA THR A 83 6.14 2.18 7.41
C THR A 83 5.02 2.91 8.15
N ILE A 84 5.04 2.86 9.49
CA ILE A 84 4.09 3.63 10.28
C ILE A 84 4.19 5.15 10.06
N GLU A 85 5.40 5.65 9.77
CA GLU A 85 5.63 7.07 9.47
C GLU A 85 4.97 7.47 8.15
N ASP A 86 5.07 6.61 7.12
CA ASP A 86 4.39 6.80 5.85
C ASP A 86 2.87 6.82 6.02
N ILE A 87 2.33 5.88 6.80
CA ILE A 87 0.89 5.77 7.05
C ILE A 87 0.38 7.02 7.77
N LYS A 88 1.17 7.53 8.73
CA LYS A 88 0.88 8.79 9.40
C LYS A 88 0.92 9.97 8.42
N GLN A 89 1.89 10.00 7.51
CA GLN A 89 1.99 11.03 6.46
C GLN A 89 0.80 11.00 5.51
N LEU A 90 0.32 9.81 5.16
CA LEU A 90 -0.86 9.59 4.32
C LEU A 90 -2.19 9.89 5.06
N GLY A 91 -2.16 9.98 6.39
CA GLY A 91 -3.36 10.15 7.21
C GLY A 91 -4.21 8.88 7.30
N TRP A 92 -3.62 7.70 7.12
CA TRP A 92 -4.33 6.41 7.02
C TRP A 92 -4.25 5.56 8.30
N LEU A 93 -3.78 6.14 9.42
CA LEU A 93 -3.57 5.41 10.67
C LEU A 93 -4.83 4.71 11.20
N ASP A 94 -6.00 5.34 11.03
CA ASP A 94 -7.28 4.82 11.53
C ASP A 94 -7.82 3.66 10.67
N ALA A 95 -7.27 3.45 9.47
CA ALA A 95 -7.67 2.37 8.57
C ALA A 95 -6.81 1.10 8.74
N VAL A 96 -5.67 1.18 9.43
CA VAL A 96 -4.79 0.02 9.63
C VAL A 96 -5.37 -0.92 10.67
N ASN A 97 -5.49 -2.20 10.29
CA ASN A 97 -5.82 -3.26 11.21
C ASN A 97 -4.55 -3.81 11.87
N ARG A 98 -4.29 -3.35 13.09
CA ARG A 98 -3.09 -3.70 13.87
C ARG A 98 -2.99 -5.18 14.23
N ASP A 99 -4.10 -5.91 14.23
CA ASP A 99 -4.09 -7.36 14.50
C ASP A 99 -3.48 -8.15 13.32
N LEU A 100 -3.37 -7.52 12.14
CA LEU A 100 -2.79 -8.10 10.93
C LEU A 100 -1.32 -7.67 10.70
N ASP A 101 -0.77 -6.80 11.54
CA ASP A 101 0.61 -6.32 11.40
C ASP A 101 1.61 -7.46 11.62
N VAL A 102 2.54 -7.63 10.67
CA VAL A 102 3.55 -8.68 10.72
C VAL A 102 4.83 -8.12 11.34
N GLY A 103 5.19 -8.63 12.53
CA GLY A 103 6.33 -8.15 13.32
C GLY A 103 5.88 -7.47 14.60
N GLY A 104 5.29 -8.25 15.51
CA GLY A 104 4.99 -7.80 16.86
C GLY A 104 6.26 -7.25 17.52
N GLU A 105 6.15 -6.01 17.99
CA GLU A 105 6.93 -5.31 19.02
C GLU A 105 7.32 -3.90 18.58
N GLU A 106 6.34 -2.99 18.63
CA GLU A 106 6.51 -1.75 19.40
C GLU A 106 5.14 -1.34 19.93
N LYS A 107 4.80 -1.88 21.11
CA LYS A 107 3.74 -1.31 21.93
C LYS A 107 4.21 0.08 22.34
N ILE A 108 3.63 1.11 21.73
CA ILE A 108 3.71 2.46 22.27
C ILE A 108 2.84 2.45 23.53
N VAL A 109 3.50 2.39 24.69
CA VAL A 109 2.93 2.70 26.01
C VAL A 109 2.59 4.18 26.11
#